data_AF-A0A2A7E334-F1
#
_entry.id   AF-A0A2A7E334-F1
#
_cell.length_a   1.000
_cell.length_b   1.000
_cell.length_c   1.000
_cell.angle_alpha   90.00
_cell.angle_beta   90.00
_cell.angle_gamma   90.00
#
_symmetry.space_group_name_H-M   'P 1'
#
loop_
_entity.id
_entity.type
_entity.pdbx_description
1 polymer ?
#
loop_
_entity_poly.entity_id
_entity_poly.type
_entity_poly.pdbx_seq_one_letter_code
_entity_poly.pdbx_strand_id
1 'polypeptide(L)' 'MSEQNGNYSNIELEMMLDAMKKNLPIQIKYHNELAKLYKARFDALVREGFTQDQALEIVLARGIDQ' A
#
# COMPACT_ATOMS: atom_id res chain seq x y z
N MET A 1 -24.86 5.22 -29.54
CA MET A 1 -24.51 5.13 -28.11
C MET A 1 -24.72 3.67 -27.71
N SER A 2 -23.75 2.81 -27.99
CA SER A 2 -23.83 1.39 -27.66
C SER A 2 -23.47 1.20 -26.19
N GLU A 3 -24.39 0.61 -25.45
CA GLU A 3 -24.26 0.24 -24.04
C GLU A 3 -22.95 -0.53 -23.81
N GLN A 4 -22.07 -0.01 -22.95
CA GLN A 4 -20.88 -0.72 -22.52
C GLN A 4 -21.31 -1.85 -21.58
N ASN A 5 -21.46 -3.06 -22.12
CA ASN A 5 -21.52 -4.26 -21.29
C ASN A 5 -20.23 -4.33 -20.46
N GLY A 6 -20.36 -4.28 -19.14
CA GLY A 6 -19.27 -4.13 -18.16
C GLY A 6 -18.31 -5.31 -18.00
N ASN A 7 -18.07 -6.09 -19.06
CA ASN A 7 -17.12 -7.19 -19.07
C ASN A 7 -15.96 -6.87 -20.01
N TYR A 8 -14.73 -6.84 -19.47
CA TYR A 8 -13.51 -6.72 -20.26
C TYR A 8 -13.39 -7.90 -21.23
N SER A 9 -12.96 -7.62 -22.46
CA SER A 9 -12.51 -8.67 -23.39
C SER A 9 -11.24 -9.35 -22.85
N ASN A 10 -10.98 -10.57 -23.29
CA ASN A 10 -9.77 -11.32 -22.90
C ASN A 10 -8.48 -10.53 -23.19
N ILE A 11 -8.45 -9.78 -24.31
CA ILE A 11 -7.31 -8.96 -24.71
C ILE A 11 -7.12 -7.79 -23.73
N GLU A 12 -8.21 -7.11 -23.35
CA GLU A 12 -8.13 -6.01 -22.38
C GLU A 12 -7.66 -6.51 -21.01
N LEU A 13 -8.12 -7.70 -20.59
CA LEU A 13 -7.67 -8.33 -19.35
C LEU A 13 -6.16 -8.66 -19.38
N GLU A 14 -5.66 -9.24 -20.48
CA GLU A 14 -4.24 -9.53 -20.66
C GLU A 14 -3.39 -8.25 -20.63
N MET A 15 -3.83 -7.19 -21.30
CA MET A 15 -3.16 -5.88 -21.28
C MET A 15 -3.11 -5.28 -19.87
N MET A 16 -4.20 -5.39 -19.09
CA MET A 16 -4.22 -4.94 -17.71
C MET A 16 -3.24 -5.75 -16.85
N LEU A 17 -3.22 -7.08 -16.99
CA LEU A 17 -2.30 -7.94 -16.24
C LEU A 17 -0.84 -7.64 -16.56
N ASP A 18 -0.51 -7.38 -17.82
CA ASP A 18 0.86 -7.05 -18.21
C ASP A 18 1.28 -5.66 -17.71
N ALA A 19 0.38 -4.69 -17.71
CA ALA A 19 0.63 -3.40 -17.07
C ALA A 19 0.87 -3.54 -15.56
N MET A 20 0.07 -4.37 -14.87
CA MET A 20 0.27 -4.66 -13.44
C MET A 20 1.63 -5.33 -13.19
N LYS A 21 1.98 -6.36 -13.96
CA LYS A 21 3.29 -7.04 -13.86
C LYS A 21 4.45 -6.09 -14.06
N LYS A 22 4.34 -5.18 -15.03
CA LYS A 22 5.37 -4.15 -15.29
C LYS A 22 5.55 -3.20 -14.11
N ASN A 23 4.48 -2.89 -13.38
CA ASN A 23 4.49 -1.98 -12.24
C ASN A 23 4.84 -2.65 -10.90
N LEU A 24 4.69 -3.98 -10.79
CA LEU A 24 4.99 -4.74 -9.56
C LEU A 24 6.38 -4.42 -8.96
N PRO A 25 7.48 -4.35 -9.73
CA PRO A 25 8.79 -4.05 -9.16
C PRO A 25 8.86 -2.70 -8.45
N ILE A 26 8.17 -1.69 -8.98
CA ILE A 26 8.11 -0.35 -8.36
C ILE A 26 7.25 -0.42 -7.09
N GLN A 27 6.11 -1.12 -7.13
CA GLN A 27 5.26 -1.30 -5.95
C GLN A 27 6.00 -2.02 -4.83
N ILE A 28 6.77 -3.07 -5.14
CA ILE A 28 7.58 -3.78 -4.16
C ILE A 28 8.60 -2.83 -3.50
N LYS A 29 9.32 -2.02 -4.31
CA LYS A 29 10.27 -1.03 -3.77
C LYS A 29 9.56 0.01 -2.90
N TYR A 30 8.42 0.51 -3.34
CA TYR A 30 7.62 1.47 -2.59
C TYR A 30 7.18 0.91 -1.23
N HIS A 31 6.64 -0.31 -1.20
CA HIS A 31 6.24 -0.97 0.04
C HIS A 31 7.42 -1.24 0.98
N ASN A 32 8.61 -1.55 0.45
CA ASN A 32 9.82 -1.69 1.27
C ASN A 32 10.20 -0.38 1.96
N GLU A 33 10.12 0.76 1.26
CA GLU A 33 10.41 2.06 1.88
C GLU A 33 9.32 2.48 2.87
N LEU A 34 8.04 2.23 2.56
CA LEU A 34 6.94 2.45 3.49
C LEU A 34 7.10 1.66 4.80
N ALA A 35 7.51 0.39 4.71
CA ALA A 35 7.72 -0.44 5.90
C ALA A 35 8.75 0.17 6.85
N LYS A 36 9.82 0.79 6.32
CA LYS A 36 10.83 1.49 7.13
C LYS A 36 10.23 2.71 7.82
N LEU A 37 9.42 3.48 7.11
CA LEU A 37 8.75 4.66 7.67
C LEU A 37 7.77 4.27 8.78
N TYR A 38 6.98 3.21 8.59
CA TYR A 38 6.09 2.68 9.63
C TYR A 38 6.87 2.23 10.87
N LYS A 39 7.98 1.52 10.68
CA LYS A 39 8.84 1.10 11.78
C LYS A 39 9.44 2.29 12.53
N ALA A 40 9.94 3.30 11.80
CA ALA A 40 10.50 4.50 12.41
C ALA A 40 9.47 5.25 13.27
N ARG A 41 8.22 5.34 12.83
CA ARG A 41 7.12 5.95 13.60
C ARG A 41 6.79 5.13 14.84
N PHE A 42 6.67 3.82 14.71
CA PHE A 42 6.46 2.93 15.86
C PHE A 42 7.56 3.10 16.92
N ASP A 43 8.82 3.04 16.50
CA ASP A 43 9.97 3.18 17.39
C ASP A 43 10.01 4.56 18.07
N ALA A 44 9.61 5.62 17.36
CA ALA A 44 9.49 6.95 17.92
C ALA A 44 8.41 7.01 19.02
N LEU A 45 7.22 6.45 18.78
CA LEU A 45 6.15 6.41 19.78
C LEU A 45 6.58 5.63 21.03
N VAL A 46 7.21 4.47 20.86
CA VAL A 46 7.72 3.71 22.01
C VAL A 46 8.76 4.52 22.80
N ARG A 47 9.64 5.26 22.12
CA ARG A 47 10.64 6.13 22.77
C ARG A 47 10.02 7.27 23.57
N GLU A 48 8.90 7.82 23.10
CA GLU A 48 8.13 8.87 23.81
C GLU A 48 7.31 8.32 25.00
N GLY A 49 7.36 7.00 25.24
CA GLY A 49 6.76 6.36 26.42
C GLY A 49 5.40 5.69 26.17
N PHE A 50 4.95 5.59 24.91
CA PHE A 50 3.79 4.76 24.58
C PHE A 50 4.12 3.27 24.76
N THR A 51 3.13 2.47 25.15
CA THR A 51 3.29 1.01 25.11
C THR A 51 3.38 0.53 23.66
N GLN A 52 3.92 -0.67 23.45
CA GLN A 52 3.98 -1.27 22.11
C GLN A 52 2.58 -1.40 21.47
N ASP A 53 1.57 -1.78 22.26
CA ASP A 53 0.19 -1.90 21.78
C ASP A 53 -0.39 -0.54 21.37
N GLN A 54 -0.16 0.51 22.16
CA GLN A 54 -0.58 1.87 21.83
C GLN A 54 0.11 2.39 20.57
N ALA A 55 1.43 2.17 20.46
CA ALA A 55 2.20 2.57 19.29
C ALA A 55 1.72 1.86 18.02
N LEU A 56 1.43 0.55 18.11
CA LEU A 56 0.89 -0.23 17.00
C LEU A 56 -0.48 0.27 16.58
N GLU A 57 -1.40 0.49 17.53
CA GLU A 57 -2.75 1.01 17.25
C GLU A 57 -2.68 2.37 16.56
N ILE A 58 -1.81 3.27 17.01
CA ILE A 58 -1.62 4.59 16.40
C ILE A 58 -1.12 4.46 14.95
N VAL A 59 -0.15 3.58 14.71
CA VAL A 59 0.42 3.36 13.36
C VAL A 59 -0.60 2.73 12.41
N LEU A 60 -1.46 1.82 12.90
CA LEU A 60 -2.52 1.20 12.11
C LEU A 60 -3.66 2.17 11.81
N ALA A 61 -4.12 2.92 12.81
CA ALA A 61 -5.23 3.85 12.68
C ALA A 61 -4.87 5.10 11.85
N ARG A 62 -3.61 5.52 11.89
CA ARG A 62 -3.12 6.70 11.19
C ARG A 62 -1.85 6.32 10.43
N GLY A 63 -2.03 6.05 9.14
CA GLY A 63 -0.93 5.81 8.20
C GLY A 63 0.05 7.00 8.10
N ILE A 64 1.00 6.91 7.18
CA ILE A 64 2.10 7.89 7.08
C ILE A 64 1.65 9.24 6.51
N ASP A 65 0.58 9.26 5.72
CA ASP A 65 0.13 10.42 4.95
C ASP A 65 -1.03 11.21 5.62
N GLN A 66 -1.14 11.16 6.96
CA GLN A 66 -2.14 11.95 7.72
C GLN A 66 -1.49 13.03 8.58
#